data_AF-A0A8I1V0R9-F1
#
_entry.id   AF-A0A8I1V0R9-F1
#
_cell.length_a   1.000
_cell.length_b   1.000
_cell.length_c   1.000
_cell.angle_alpha   90.00
_cell.angle_beta   90.00
_cell.angle_gamma   90.00
#
_symmetry.space_group_name_H-M   'P 1'
#
loop_
_entity.id
_entity.type
_entity.pdbx_description
1 polymer ?
#
loop_
_entity_poly.entity_id
_entity_poly.type
_entity_poly.pdbx_seq_one_letter_code
_entity_poly.pdbx_strand_id
1 'polypeptide(L)'
;MRAAVDSAVALGPGFLRGEVDPDTMANAMVAAVRDYVERDKAAGGDGRPTDAQARHLYPALEELMTCGSGYLAGRCDADCVARTMTEMVHEFAAS
;
A
#
# COMPACT_ATOMS: atom_id res chain seq x y z
N MET A 1 2.71 10.76 -0.54
CA MET A 1 1.76 9.74 -1.04
C MET A 1 2.36 8.84 -2.10
N ARG A 2 2.79 9.33 -3.28
CA ARG A 2 3.28 8.48 -4.38
C ARG A 2 4.36 7.48 -3.95
N ALA A 3 5.42 7.96 -3.32
CA ALA A 3 6.49 7.10 -2.81
C ALA A 3 6.04 5.97 -1.86
N ALA A 4 4.94 6.14 -1.13
CA ALA A 4 4.40 5.08 -0.29
C ALA A 4 3.68 4.00 -1.11
N VAL A 5 2.89 4.42 -2.11
CA VAL A 5 2.29 3.49 -3.08
C VAL A 5 3.39 2.73 -3.82
N ASP A 6 4.40 3.45 -4.34
CA ASP A 6 5.51 2.86 -5.10
C ASP A 6 6.30 1.84 -4.26
N SER A 7 6.53 2.13 -2.98
CA SER A 7 7.25 1.22 -2.07
C SER A 7 6.54 -0.13 -1.91
N ALA A 8 5.22 -0.12 -1.75
CA ALA A 8 4.44 -1.36 -1.68
C ALA A 8 4.37 -2.07 -3.06
N VAL A 9 4.14 -1.30 -4.14
CA VAL A 9 4.05 -1.82 -5.51
C VAL A 9 5.35 -2.47 -5.98
N ALA A 10 6.50 -1.97 -5.53
CA ALA A 10 7.81 -2.53 -5.89
C ALA A 10 7.98 -3.99 -5.43
N LEU A 11 7.32 -4.40 -4.33
CA LEU A 11 7.34 -5.79 -3.86
C LEU A 11 6.28 -6.66 -4.55
N GLY A 12 5.27 -6.03 -5.17
CA GLY A 12 4.13 -6.70 -5.76
C GLY A 12 4.47 -7.80 -6.77
N PRO A 13 5.35 -7.56 -7.77
CA PRO A 13 5.74 -8.60 -8.71
C PRO A 13 6.39 -9.83 -8.05
N GLY A 14 7.19 -9.63 -7.01
CA GLY A 14 7.80 -10.74 -6.26
C GLY A 14 6.76 -11.52 -5.47
N PHE A 15 5.84 -10.84 -4.80
CA PHE A 15 4.71 -11.44 -4.10
C PHE A 15 3.82 -12.26 -5.05
N LEU A 16 3.45 -11.72 -6.20
CA LEU A 16 2.61 -12.39 -7.19
C LEU A 16 3.29 -13.62 -7.84
N ARG A 17 4.62 -13.71 -7.81
CA ARG A 17 5.38 -14.90 -8.22
C ARG A 17 5.64 -15.88 -7.06
N GLY A 18 5.23 -15.56 -5.84
CA GLY A 18 5.49 -16.36 -4.64
C GLY A 18 6.91 -16.22 -4.07
N GLU A 19 7.66 -15.20 -4.48
CA GLU A 19 9.02 -14.91 -3.98
C GLU A 19 8.99 -14.11 -2.66
N VAL A 20 7.91 -13.36 -2.44
CA VAL A 20 7.61 -12.65 -1.20
C VAL A 20 6.41 -13.34 -0.56
N ASP A 21 6.49 -13.68 0.72
CA ASP A 21 5.37 -14.29 1.43
C ASP A 21 4.29 -13.26 1.80
N PRO A 22 3.04 -13.70 2.05
CA PRO A 22 1.93 -12.80 2.33
C PRO A 22 2.12 -11.96 3.61
N ASP A 23 2.80 -12.47 4.63
CA ASP A 23 3.07 -11.72 5.87
C ASP A 23 4.03 -10.56 5.57
N THR A 24 5.09 -10.82 4.82
CA THR A 24 6.04 -9.79 4.38
C THR A 24 5.35 -8.72 3.53
N MET A 25 4.51 -9.13 2.58
CA MET A 25 3.75 -8.19 1.74
C MET A 25 2.79 -7.34 2.58
N ALA A 26 2.01 -7.94 3.47
CA ALA A 26 1.05 -7.23 4.31
C ALA A 26 1.74 -6.23 5.26
N ASN A 27 2.87 -6.60 5.85
CA ASN A 27 3.67 -5.69 6.66
C ASN A 27 4.20 -4.52 5.83
N ALA A 28 4.67 -4.75 4.61
CA ALA A 28 5.16 -3.69 3.74
C ALA A 28 4.04 -2.71 3.32
N MET A 29 2.82 -3.21 3.04
CA MET A 29 1.65 -2.35 2.78
C MET A 29 1.38 -1.40 3.95
N VAL A 30 1.33 -1.94 5.17
CA VAL A 30 1.05 -1.14 6.38
C VAL A 30 2.19 -0.17 6.69
N ALA A 31 3.44 -0.62 6.57
CA ALA A 31 4.62 0.20 6.83
C ALA A 31 4.67 1.40 5.87
N ALA A 32 4.42 1.18 4.57
CA ALA A 32 4.43 2.25 3.59
C ALA A 32 3.42 3.37 3.91
N VAL A 33 2.21 3.01 4.35
CA VAL A 33 1.18 3.98 4.73
C VAL A 33 1.56 4.71 6.02
N ARG A 34 2.06 3.99 7.04
CA ARG A 34 2.49 4.60 8.30
C ARG A 34 3.64 5.57 8.10
N ASP A 35 4.66 5.19 7.34
CA ASP A 35 5.80 6.04 7.00
C ASP A 35 5.35 7.32 6.28
N TYR A 36 4.37 7.22 5.37
CA TYR A 36 3.79 8.41 4.75
C TYR A 36 3.13 9.32 5.79
N VAL A 37 2.25 8.77 6.63
CA VAL A 37 1.53 9.55 7.65
C VAL A 37 2.48 10.23 8.63
N GLU A 38 3.55 9.54 9.04
CA GLU A 38 4.58 10.11 9.91
C GLU A 38 5.33 11.26 9.24
N ARG A 39 5.76 11.09 7.98
CA ARG A 39 6.44 12.15 7.22
C ARG A 39 5.53 13.36 6.96
N ASP A 40 4.25 13.11 6.65
CA ASP A 40 3.26 14.14 6.40
C ASP A 40 3.02 15.00 7.67
N LYS A 41 2.83 14.33 8.81
CA LYS A 41 2.72 15.02 10.12
C LYS A 41 3.98 15.80 10.48
N ALA A 42 5.16 15.25 10.22
CA ALA A 42 6.43 15.95 10.46
C ALA A 42 6.57 17.22 9.59
N ALA A 43 5.93 17.24 8.41
CA ALA A 43 5.85 18.41 7.54
C ALA A 43 4.71 19.38 7.88
N GLY A 44 3.93 19.11 8.94
CA GLY A 44 2.79 19.93 9.36
C GLY A 44 1.47 19.62 8.65
N GLY A 45 1.41 18.51 7.90
CA GLY A 45 0.17 18.02 7.28
C GLY A 45 -0.71 17.21 8.26
N ASP A 46 -1.95 16.97 7.85
CA ASP A 46 -2.94 16.19 8.60
C ASP A 46 -3.19 14.79 8.00
N GLY A 47 -2.35 14.36 7.05
CA GLY A 47 -2.47 13.11 6.30
C GLY A 47 -3.51 13.14 5.18
N ARG A 48 -4.15 14.29 4.92
CA ARG A 48 -5.17 14.42 3.88
C ARG A 48 -4.60 14.95 2.56
N PRO A 49 -5.17 14.52 1.42
CA PRO A 49 -4.75 15.00 0.13
C PRO A 49 -5.13 16.47 -0.09
N THR A 50 -4.14 17.32 -0.34
CA THR A 50 -4.33 18.76 -0.57
C THR A 50 -4.41 19.11 -2.06
N ASP A 51 -3.86 18.26 -2.94
CA ASP A 51 -3.86 18.44 -4.40
C ASP A 51 -4.53 17.28 -5.16
N ALA A 52 -4.72 17.47 -6.47
CA ALA A 52 -5.42 16.50 -7.32
C ALA A 52 -4.68 15.15 -7.45
N GLN A 53 -3.35 15.17 -7.45
CA GLN A 53 -2.54 13.96 -7.53
C GLN A 53 -2.66 13.14 -6.23
N ALA A 54 -2.60 13.84 -5.10
CA ALA A 54 -2.81 13.25 -3.78
C ALA A 54 -4.21 12.65 -3.64
N ARG A 55 -5.25 13.29 -4.20
CA ARG A 55 -6.63 12.74 -4.19
C ARG A 55 -6.75 11.43 -4.95
N HIS A 56 -5.98 11.24 -6.02
CA HIS A 56 -5.96 9.99 -6.77
C HIS A 56 -5.18 8.87 -6.04
N LEU A 57 -4.14 9.25 -5.29
CA LEU A 57 -3.29 8.30 -4.55
C LEU A 57 -3.84 7.91 -3.18
N TYR A 58 -4.73 8.73 -2.59
CA TYR A 58 -5.28 8.49 -1.27
C TYR A 58 -6.09 7.19 -1.17
N PRO A 59 -6.99 6.85 -2.11
CA PRO A 59 -7.69 5.57 -2.10
C PRO A 59 -6.74 4.37 -2.13
N ALA A 60 -5.61 4.48 -2.85
CA ALA A 60 -4.62 3.42 -2.89
C ALA A 60 -3.97 3.19 -1.51
N LEU A 61 -3.65 4.28 -0.78
CA LEU A 61 -3.13 4.17 0.58
C LEU A 61 -4.16 3.60 1.56
N GLU A 62 -5.44 3.96 1.43
CA GLU A 62 -6.52 3.38 2.24
C GLU A 62 -6.66 1.87 2.00
N GLU A 63 -6.58 1.44 0.74
CA GLU A 63 -6.67 0.03 0.35
C GLU A 63 -5.45 -0.76 0.86
N LEU A 64 -4.23 -0.23 0.71
CA LEU A 64 -3.02 -0.85 1.26
C LEU A 64 -3.11 -1.02 2.78
N MET A 65 -3.57 0.01 3.49
CA MET A 65 -3.74 -0.06 4.95
C MET A 65 -4.82 -1.06 5.35
N THR A 66 -5.96 -1.06 4.65
CA THR A 66 -7.11 -1.92 4.94
C THR A 66 -6.77 -3.39 4.68
N CYS A 67 -6.20 -3.70 3.51
CA CYS A 67 -5.86 -5.05 3.12
C CYS A 67 -4.73 -5.61 4.00
N GLY A 68 -3.62 -4.87 4.14
CA GLY A 68 -2.48 -5.31 4.96
C GLY A 68 -2.87 -5.53 6.43
N SER A 69 -3.59 -4.58 7.04
CA SER A 69 -4.06 -4.75 8.43
C SER A 69 -5.17 -5.78 8.59
N GLY A 70 -5.98 -6.01 7.54
CA GLY A 70 -6.97 -7.08 7.49
C GLY A 70 -6.33 -8.45 7.55
N TYR A 71 -5.31 -8.67 6.73
CA TYR A 71 -4.56 -9.92 6.67
C TYR A 71 -3.85 -10.20 7.99
N LEU A 72 -3.11 -9.21 8.52
CA LEU A 72 -2.38 -9.34 9.79
C LEU A 72 -3.30 -9.58 11.00
N ALA A 73 -4.58 -9.25 10.89
CA ALA A 73 -5.60 -9.51 11.91
C ALA A 73 -6.42 -10.78 11.65
N GLY A 74 -6.09 -11.58 10.63
CA GLY A 74 -6.82 -12.79 10.25
C GLY A 74 -8.23 -12.51 9.70
N ARG A 75 -8.50 -11.29 9.21
CA ARG A 75 -9.80 -10.91 8.61
C ARG A 75 -9.86 -11.18 7.10
N CYS A 76 -8.71 -11.34 6.45
CA CYS A 76 -8.61 -11.78 5.05
C CYS A 76 -7.41 -12.72 4.87
N ASP A 77 -7.38 -13.42 3.73
CA ASP A 77 -6.36 -14.41 3.37
C ASP A 77 -5.36 -13.88 2.34
N ALA A 78 -4.38 -14.70 1.99
CA ALA A 78 -3.35 -14.36 1.01
C ALA A 78 -3.93 -14.05 -0.38
N ASP A 79 -5.04 -14.67 -0.77
CA ASP A 79 -5.72 -14.43 -2.04
C ASP A 79 -6.34 -13.03 -2.10
N CYS A 80 -6.82 -12.52 -0.95
CA CYS A 80 -7.23 -11.12 -0.82
C CYS A 80 -6.05 -10.17 -1.08
N VAL A 81 -4.89 -10.42 -0.45
CA VAL A 81 -3.68 -9.61 -0.63
C VAL A 81 -3.20 -9.67 -2.09
N ALA A 82 -3.25 -10.85 -2.73
CA ALA A 82 -2.88 -11.06 -4.14
C ALA A 82 -3.76 -10.27 -5.10
N ARG A 83 -5.08 -10.25 -4.89
CA ARG A 83 -5.99 -9.44 -5.72
C ARG A 83 -5.71 -7.95 -5.58
N THR A 84 -5.61 -7.44 -4.35
CA THR A 84 -5.27 -6.03 -4.12
C THR A 84 -3.95 -5.67 -4.79
N MET A 85 -2.91 -6.51 -4.64
CA MET A 85 -1.61 -6.22 -5.23
C MET A 85 -1.58 -6.34 -6.76
N THR A 86 -2.42 -7.20 -7.35
CA THR A 86 -2.60 -7.26 -8.80
C THR A 86 -3.12 -5.94 -9.34
N GLU A 87 -4.15 -5.37 -8.72
CA GLU A 87 -4.70 -4.07 -9.11
C GLU A 87 -3.67 -2.95 -8.92
N MET A 88 -2.99 -2.93 -7.78
CA MET A 88 -1.97 -1.91 -7.47
C MET A 88 -0.80 -1.94 -8.47
N VAL A 89 -0.30 -3.13 -8.81
CA VAL A 89 0.78 -3.29 -9.80
C VAL A 89 0.29 -2.86 -11.19
N HIS A 90 -0.92 -3.26 -11.59
CA HIS A 90 -1.48 -2.87 -12.87
C HIS A 90 -1.64 -1.35 -13.00
N GLU A 91 -2.10 -0.69 -11.93
CA GLU A 91 -2.35 0.76 -11.93
C GLU A 91 -1.07 1.60 -11.80
N PHE A 92 -0.09 1.16 -10.99
CA PHE A 92 1.02 2.01 -10.58
C PHE A 92 2.42 1.56 -11.03
N ALA A 93 2.63 0.33 -11.53
CA ALA A 93 3.98 -0.14 -11.87
C ALA A 93 4.61 0.52 -13.10
N ALA A 94 3.83 1.26 -13.90
CA ALA A 94 4.29 1.98 -15.10
C ALA A 94 4.44 3.51 -14.87
N SER A 95 4.27 3.98 -13.63
CA SER A 95 4.23 5.41 -13.27
C SER A 95 5.59 6.04 -12.97
#